data_AF-A0A0B8QLA3-F1
#
_entry.id   AF-A0A0B8QLA3-F1
#
_cell.length_a   1.000
_cell.length_b   1.000
_cell.length_c   1.000
_cell.angle_alpha   90.00
_cell.angle_beta   90.00
_cell.angle_gamma   90.00
#
_symmetry.space_group_name_H-M   'P 1'
#
loop_
_entity.id
_entity.type
_entity.pdbx_description
1 polymer ?
#
loop_
_entity_poly.entity_id
_entity_poly.type
_entity_poly.pdbx_seq_one_letter_code
_entity_poly.pdbx_strand_id
1 'polypeptide(L)' 'MSNLRQQCSTILPGNKEDTPAEHFAKMAKWCEENNVHHDVYGEGETIQALEQKC' A
#
# COMPACT_ATOMS: atom_id res chain seq x y z
N MET A 1 37.73 -12.13 7.94
CA MET A 1 36.31 -12.03 7.49
C MET A 1 35.60 -11.09 8.44
N SER A 2 35.10 -9.97 7.93
CA SER A 2 34.67 -8.82 8.75
C SER A 2 33.39 -9.12 9.55
N ASN A 3 33.47 -9.05 10.89
CA ASN A 3 32.35 -9.17 11.83
C ASN A 3 31.43 -7.92 11.86
N LEU A 4 31.59 -6.99 10.93
CA LEU A 4 30.84 -5.73 10.88
C LEU A 4 29.33 -5.94 10.94
N ARG A 5 28.82 -7.00 10.30
CA ARG A 5 27.40 -7.32 10.27
C ARG A 5 26.83 -7.68 11.66
N GLN A 6 27.64 -8.27 12.55
CA GLN A 6 27.23 -8.61 13.91
C GLN A 6 27.25 -7.40 14.86
N GLN A 7 27.96 -6.33 14.49
CA GLN A 7 28.05 -5.09 15.26
C GLN A 7 27.00 -4.05 14.80
N CYS A 8 26.31 -4.30 13.70
CA CYS A 8 25.24 -3.43 13.21
C CYS A 8 23.97 -3.66 14.03
N SER A 9 23.70 -2.79 15.00
CA SER A 9 22.45 -2.75 15.77
C SER A 9 21.32 -2.01 15.03
N THR A 10 21.66 -1.27 13.98
CA THR A 10 20.68 -0.51 13.19
C THR A 10 20.05 -1.42 12.14
N ILE A 11 18.84 -1.87 12.43
CA ILE A 11 17.99 -2.56 11.46
C ILE A 11 17.19 -1.49 10.72
N LEU A 12 17.34 -1.44 9.39
CA LEU A 12 16.47 -0.68 8.50
C LEU A 12 15.42 -1.67 7.96
N PRO A 13 14.29 -1.88 8.65
CA PRO A 13 13.25 -2.74 8.11
C PRO A 13 12.76 -2.12 6.79
N GLY A 14 12.61 -2.96 5.76
CA GLY A 14 12.02 -2.53 4.49
C GLY A 14 10.54 -2.20 4.63
N ASN A 15 9.80 -2.22 3.53
CA ASN A 15 8.35 -2.11 3.59
C ASN A 15 7.80 -3.28 4.41
N LYS A 16 7.25 -2.97 5.59
CA LYS A 16 6.49 -3.93 6.37
C LYS A 16 5.30 -4.37 5.53
N GLU A 17 5.22 -5.66 5.23
CA GLU A 17 4.02 -6.21 4.60
C GLU A 17 2.87 -6.13 5.60
N ASP A 18 1.79 -5.49 5.17
CA ASP A 18 0.54 -5.53 5.91
C ASP A 18 0.00 -6.95 5.90
N THR A 19 -0.55 -7.39 7.03
CA THR A 19 -1.40 -8.58 7.03
C THR A 19 -2.61 -8.35 6.10
N PRO A 20 -3.25 -9.40 5.58
CA PRO A 20 -4.44 -9.24 4.77
C PRO A 20 -5.52 -8.37 5.43
N ALA A 21 -5.73 -8.51 6.74
CA ALA A 21 -6.70 -7.72 7.50
C ALA A 21 -6.33 -6.23 7.54
N GLU A 22 -5.06 -5.91 7.80
CA GLU A 22 -4.57 -4.51 7.78
C GLU A 22 -4.70 -3.90 6.38
N HIS A 23 -4.44 -4.70 5.34
CA HIS A 23 -4.57 -4.28 3.95
C HIS A 23 -6.03 -3.92 3.62
N PHE A 24 -6.99 -4.82 3.90
CA PHE A 24 -8.40 -4.55 3.64
C PHE A 24 -8.95 -3.37 4.43
N ALA A 25 -8.52 -3.20 5.69
CA ALA A 25 -8.92 -2.05 6.51
C ALA A 25 -8.44 -0.72 5.92
N LYS A 26 -7.20 -0.68 5.41
CA LYS A 26 -6.65 0.51 4.73
C LYS A 26 -7.40 0.83 3.45
N MET A 27 -7.73 -0.18 2.64
CA MET A 27 -8.53 0.00 1.42
C MET A 27 -9.92 0.56 1.74
N ALA A 28 -10.63 -0.04 2.70
CA ALA A 28 -11.96 0.40 3.10
C ALA A 28 -11.97 1.86 3.55
N LYS A 29 -11.03 2.22 4.44
CA LYS A 29 -10.88 3.60 4.92
C LYS A 29 -10.60 4.58 3.77
N TRP A 30 -9.71 4.22 2.86
CA TRP A 30 -9.40 5.08 1.72
C TRP A 30 -10.61 5.28 0.79
N CYS A 31 -11.37 4.22 0.53
CA CYS A 31 -12.60 4.31 -0.25
C CYS A 31 -13.64 5.22 0.40
N GLU A 32 -13.82 5.15 1.73
CA GLU A 32 -14.72 6.05 2.47
C GLU A 32 -14.27 7.51 2.38
N GLU A 33 -12.99 7.79 2.60
CA GLU A 33 -12.44 9.16 2.57
C GLU A 33 -12.51 9.80 1.17
N ASN A 34 -12.42 8.99 0.11
CA ASN A 34 -12.38 9.47 -1.27
C ASN A 34 -13.73 9.28 -1.98
N ASN A 35 -14.78 8.86 -1.25
CA ASN A 35 -16.12 8.60 -1.77
C ASN A 35 -16.12 7.70 -3.02
N VAL A 36 -15.25 6.69 -3.00
CA VAL A 36 -15.04 5.79 -4.13
C VAL A 36 -16.20 4.82 -4.24
N HIS A 37 -16.97 4.96 -5.31
CA HIS A 37 -17.99 3.99 -5.69
C HIS A 37 -17.36 2.75 -6.35
N HIS A 38 -18.12 1.65 -6.38
CA HIS A 38 -17.67 0.45 -7.10
C HIS A 38 -17.41 0.79 -8.58
N ASP A 39 -16.18 0.56 -9.04
CA ASP A 39 -15.88 0.59 -10.46
C ASP A 39 -16.50 -0.66 -11.10
N VAL A 40 -17.15 -0.50 -12.26
CA VAL A 40 -17.79 -1.58 -12.98
C VAL A 40 -16.88 -1.98 -14.13
N TYR A 41 -16.34 -3.20 -14.08
CA TYR A 41 -15.51 -3.76 -15.16
C TYR A 41 -14.35 -2.84 -15.62
N GLY A 42 -13.69 -2.14 -14.69
CA GLY A 42 -12.58 -1.25 -15.02
C GLY A 42 -13.02 0.13 -15.54
N GLU A 43 -14.31 0.43 -15.48
CA GLU A 43 -14.85 1.76 -15.74
C GLU A 43 -15.34 2.38 -14.43
N GLY A 44 -14.78 3.55 -14.11
CA GLY A 44 -15.19 4.36 -12.98
C GLY A 44 -14.15 5.43 -12.64
N GLU A 45 -14.55 6.39 -11.82
CA GLU A 45 -13.79 7.61 -11.56
C GLU A 45 -12.40 7.33 -10.98
N THR A 46 -12.28 6.29 -10.17
CA THR A 46 -11.05 5.96 -9.45
C THR A 46 -9.99 5.40 -10.37
N ILE A 47 -10.33 4.38 -11.16
CA ILE A 47 -9.39 3.74 -12.09
C ILE A 47 -9.00 4.70 -13.23
N GLN A 48 -9.94 5.49 -13.75
CA GLN A 48 -9.64 6.46 -14.81
C GLN A 48 -8.76 7.61 -14.31
N ALA A 49 -8.99 8.11 -13.10
CA ALA A 49 -8.13 9.13 -12.50
C ALA A 49 -6.71 8.62 -12.20
N LEU A 50 -6.54 7.31 -11.96
CA LEU A 50 -5.22 6.68 -11.82
C LEU A 50 -4.52 6.59 -13.17
N GLU A 51 -5.20 6.11 -14.21
CA GLU A 51 -4.65 5.96 -15.56
C GLU A 51 -4.17 7.30 -16.12
N GLN A 52 -4.86 8.40 -15.81
CA GLN A 52 -4.47 9.75 -16.23
C GLN A 52 -3.23 10.31 -15.52
N LYS A 53 -2.78 9.69 -14.42
CA LYS A 53 -1.60 10.13 -13.64
C LYS A 53 -0.29 9.42 -14.05
N CYS A 54 -0.36 8.42 -14.92
CA CYS A 54 0.80 7.72 -15.48
C CYS A 54 1.34 8.43 -16.74
#